data_AF-A0A067PBA5-F1
#
_entry.id   AF-A0A067PBA5-F1
#
_cell.length_a   1.000
_cell.length_b   1.000
_cell.length_c   1.000
_cell.angle_alpha   90.00
_cell.angle_beta   90.00
_cell.angle_gamma   90.00
#
_symmetry.space_group_name_H-M   'P 1'
#
loop_
_entity.id
_entity.type
_entity.pdbx_description
1 polymer ?
#
loop_
_entity_poly.entity_id
_entity_poly.type
_entity_poly.pdbx_seq_one_letter_code
_entity_poly.pdbx_strand_id
1 'polypeptide(L)'
;MSSVQVALWNQKLAHQDLYPVVWDYHVVMALRLRAAPSSEVQQSEGADDLGDTAGAICRCWVYDFDTRLGSPCPAEKYITQSFCPCPARFQSMFRVVPGQDYIDFFASDRSHMLSPSSSQLQIKGQRPEYSKPPPDYPCLVGKKAAEAGVTNNLMQSFVAMDAQGLGTMYGRVLTLQEMVHWISVVQ
;
A
#
# COMPACT_ATOMS: atom_id res chain seq x y z
N MET A 1 0.40 -10.53 -20.96
CA MET A 1 1.15 -10.10 -19.77
C MET A 1 0.94 -11.15 -18.69
N SER A 2 2.00 -11.72 -18.13
CA SER A 2 1.86 -12.60 -16.97
C SER A 2 1.19 -11.80 -15.84
N SER A 3 0.10 -12.31 -15.27
CA SER A 3 -0.48 -11.75 -14.04
C SER A 3 0.60 -11.79 -12.97
N VAL A 4 1.08 -10.63 -12.56
CA VAL A 4 2.00 -10.52 -11.42
C VAL A 4 1.16 -10.81 -10.18
N GLN A 5 1.68 -11.69 -9.32
CA GLN A 5 1.02 -12.11 -8.10
C GLN A 5 1.97 -11.88 -6.94
N VAL A 6 1.44 -11.55 -5.77
CA VAL A 6 2.22 -11.32 -4.55
C VAL A 6 1.65 -12.12 -3.38
N ALA A 7 2.53 -12.76 -2.62
CA ALA A 7 2.15 -13.53 -1.44
C ALA A 7 2.28 -12.68 -0.17
N LEU A 8 1.17 -12.49 0.55
CA LEU A 8 1.13 -11.78 1.82
C LEU A 8 0.64 -12.68 2.95
N TRP A 9 1.43 -12.81 4.00
CA TRP A 9 1.08 -13.53 5.23
C TRP A 9 0.26 -12.66 6.19
N ASN A 10 -0.38 -13.32 7.16
CA ASN A 10 -1.22 -12.69 8.17
C ASN A 10 -2.38 -11.88 7.57
N GLN A 11 -3.03 -12.41 6.53
CA GLN A 11 -4.18 -11.80 5.87
C GLN A 11 -5.48 -12.49 6.31
N LYS A 12 -6.58 -11.74 6.47
CA LYS A 12 -7.88 -12.23 6.93
C LYS A 12 -8.43 -13.33 6.04
N LEU A 13 -8.24 -13.21 4.73
CA LEU A 13 -8.68 -14.20 3.74
C LEU A 13 -7.87 -15.52 3.74
N ALA A 14 -6.78 -15.62 4.49
CA ALA A 14 -6.00 -16.85 4.54
C ALA A 14 -6.83 -18.00 5.13
N HIS A 15 -6.82 -19.16 4.46
CA HIS A 15 -7.54 -20.34 4.95
C HIS A 15 -6.97 -20.88 6.26
N GLN A 16 -5.67 -20.68 6.52
CA GLN A 16 -4.94 -21.14 7.69
C GLN A 16 -3.84 -20.12 8.05
N ASP A 17 -3.45 -20.03 9.32
CA ASP A 17 -2.56 -18.96 9.83
C ASP A 17 -1.17 -18.92 9.16
N LEU A 18 -0.69 -20.06 8.66
CA LEU A 18 0.66 -20.17 8.05
C LEU A 18 0.66 -19.96 6.53
N TYR A 19 -0.50 -19.83 5.90
CA TYR A 19 -0.61 -19.68 4.45
C TYR A 19 -0.75 -18.21 4.04
N PRO A 20 -0.08 -17.79 2.96
CA PRO A 20 -0.30 -16.47 2.42
C PRO A 20 -1.63 -16.38 1.67
N VAL A 21 -2.12 -15.17 1.52
CA VAL A 21 -3.07 -14.82 0.44
C VAL A 21 -2.26 -14.36 -0.76
N VAL A 22 -2.63 -14.87 -1.94
CA VAL A 22 -2.01 -14.49 -3.21
C VAL A 22 -2.88 -13.42 -3.86
N TRP A 23 -2.36 -12.19 -3.89
CA TRP A 23 -3.02 -11.03 -4.48
C TRP A 23 -2.45 -10.72 -5.86
N ASP A 24 -3.24 -10.13 -6.74
CA ASP A 24 -2.75 -9.46 -7.95
C ASP A 24 -2.05 -8.13 -7.60
N TYR A 25 -2.59 -7.38 -6.64
CA TYR A 25 -1.94 -6.29 -5.93
C TYR A 25 -2.60 -6.07 -4.57
N HIS A 26 -1.90 -5.42 -3.64
CA HIS A 26 -2.47 -5.03 -2.33
C HIS A 26 -2.08 -3.60 -1.99
N VAL A 27 -2.98 -2.86 -1.34
CA VAL A 27 -2.76 -1.44 -0.98
C VAL A 27 -2.89 -1.27 0.52
N VAL A 28 -1.91 -0.60 1.11
CA VAL A 28 -1.90 -0.24 2.53
C VAL A 28 -1.52 1.22 2.70
N MET A 29 -1.95 1.84 3.79
CA MET A 29 -1.52 3.19 4.13
C MET A 29 -0.37 3.14 5.13
N ALA A 30 0.74 3.83 4.83
CA ALA A 30 1.85 4.02 5.77
C ALA A 30 1.82 5.45 6.33
N LEU A 31 1.68 5.59 7.65
CA LEU A 31 1.76 6.86 8.36
C LEU A 31 3.15 7.00 8.99
N ARG A 32 3.89 8.03 8.59
CA ARG A 32 5.20 8.37 9.17
C ARG A 32 5.12 9.63 10.00
N LEU A 33 5.51 9.53 11.27
CA LEU A 33 5.68 10.66 12.16
C LEU A 33 6.97 11.40 11.78
N ARG A 34 6.86 12.71 11.54
CA ARG A 34 8.04 13.57 11.38
C ARG A 34 8.74 13.67 12.72
N ALA A 35 10.07 13.61 12.72
CA ALA A 35 10.81 13.98 13.91
C ALA A 35 10.48 15.43 14.26
N ALA A 36 10.24 15.71 15.55
CA ALA A 36 10.20 17.10 15.98
C ALA A 36 11.57 17.72 15.64
N PRO A 37 11.62 18.93 15.06
CA PRO A 37 12.86 19.68 15.08
C PRO A 37 13.27 19.78 16.55
N SER A 38 14.50 19.38 16.85
CA SER A 38 15.05 19.42 18.20
C SER A 38 15.02 20.86 18.71
N SER A 39 13.92 21.27 19.35
CA SER A 39 13.90 22.41 20.24
C SER A 39 14.80 22.04 21.41
N GLU A 40 15.88 22.80 21.54
CA GLU A 40 16.87 22.85 22.61
C GLU A 40 16.52 21.98 23.83
N VAL A 41 17.24 20.86 23.96
CA VAL A 41 17.31 20.11 25.22
C VAL A 41 17.94 21.03 26.25
N GLN A 42 17.13 21.68 27.07
CA GLN A 42 17.58 22.15 28.38
C GLN A 42 17.89 20.90 29.20
N GLN A 43 19.18 20.63 29.39
CA GLN A 43 19.70 19.63 30.30
C GLN A 43 19.09 19.89 31.69
N SER A 44 18.22 18.99 32.13
CA SER A 44 17.94 18.81 33.56
C SER A 44 18.83 17.67 34.03
N GLU A 45 19.93 18.04 34.69
CA GLU A 45 20.76 17.09 35.42
C GLU A 45 20.03 16.71 36.72
N GLY A 46 19.84 15.41 36.94
CA GLY A 46 19.54 14.85 38.26
C GLY A 46 18.31 13.95 38.32
N ALA A 47 18.51 12.65 38.17
CA ALA A 47 18.09 11.63 39.14
C ALA A 47 18.39 10.22 38.61
N ASP A 48 18.97 9.43 39.49
CA ASP A 48 19.51 8.08 39.38
C ASP A 48 18.67 7.00 38.66
N ASP A 49 19.42 6.10 38.01
CA ASP A 49 19.28 4.64 38.01
C ASP A 49 17.86 4.04 37.89
N LEU A 50 17.43 3.87 36.64
CA LEU A 50 16.85 2.63 36.12
C LEU A 50 17.00 2.70 34.59
N GLY A 51 17.76 1.75 34.03
CA GLY A 51 17.97 1.63 32.59
C GLY A 51 16.66 1.38 31.85
N ASP A 52 16.00 2.46 31.43
CA ASP A 52 14.97 2.43 30.41
C ASP A 52 15.60 3.06 29.17
N THR A 53 15.83 2.20 28.18
CA THR A 53 16.32 2.62 26.87
C THR A 53 15.23 3.52 26.31
N ALA A 54 15.37 4.85 26.44
CA ALA A 54 14.37 5.83 26.04
C ALA A 54 13.81 5.44 24.67
N GLY A 55 12.61 4.84 24.73
CA GLY A 55 12.14 3.86 23.76
C GLY A 55 12.18 4.42 22.36
N ALA A 56 12.75 3.67 21.43
CA ALA A 56 12.62 3.97 20.01
C ALA A 56 11.12 4.02 19.67
N ILE A 57 10.56 5.23 19.68
CA ILE A 57 9.16 5.44 19.31
C ILE A 57 8.98 4.89 17.91
N CYS A 58 8.02 4.00 17.70
CA CYS A 58 7.70 3.53 16.35
C CYS A 58 7.22 4.73 15.52
N ARG A 59 8.06 5.18 14.57
CA ARG A 59 7.80 6.38 13.76
C ARG A 59 7.04 6.08 12.47
N CYS A 60 6.72 4.81 12.21
CA CYS A 60 6.02 4.40 11.01
C CYS A 60 4.96 3.34 11.34
N TRP A 61 3.72 3.58 10.93
CA TRP A 61 2.58 2.70 11.20
C TRP A 61 1.91 2.31 9.88
N VAL A 62 1.52 1.06 9.75
CA VAL A 62 0.77 0.53 8.61
C VAL A 62 -0.68 0.33 8.99
N TYR A 63 -1.57 0.86 8.17
CA TYR A 63 -2.99 0.56 8.19
C TYR A 63 -3.28 -0.36 7.01
N ASP A 64 -3.49 -1.63 7.34
CA ASP A 64 -3.99 -2.65 6.42
C ASP A 64 -5.33 -3.14 6.98
N PHE A 65 -6.40 -2.99 6.22
CA PHE A 65 -7.71 -3.48 6.66
C PHE A 65 -7.90 -4.98 6.45
N ASP A 66 -6.99 -5.63 5.72
CA ASP A 66 -7.01 -7.07 5.45
C ASP A 66 -6.03 -7.85 6.33
N THR A 67 -5.26 -7.20 7.21
CA THR A 67 -4.31 -7.88 8.11
C THR A 67 -4.96 -8.50 9.35
N ARG A 68 -4.31 -9.53 9.91
CA ARG A 68 -4.56 -10.12 11.25
C ARG A 68 -3.68 -9.49 12.34
N LEU A 69 -2.71 -8.64 11.99
CA LEU A 69 -1.67 -8.13 12.91
C LEU A 69 -2.11 -6.99 13.85
N GLY A 70 -3.37 -6.55 13.75
CA GLY A 70 -3.89 -5.33 14.35
C GLY A 70 -3.78 -4.12 13.41
N SER A 71 -4.60 -3.09 13.63
CA SER A 71 -4.59 -1.86 12.82
C SER A 71 -4.81 -0.64 13.73
N PRO A 72 -3.88 0.34 13.78
CA PRO A 72 -2.60 0.34 13.04
C PRO A 72 -1.60 -0.70 13.57
N CYS A 73 -0.71 -1.17 12.70
CA CYS A 73 0.40 -2.07 13.03
C CYS A 73 1.73 -1.31 12.93
N PRO A 74 2.68 -1.46 13.88
CA PRO A 74 4.04 -0.96 13.72
C PRO A 74 4.63 -1.45 12.39
N ALA A 75 5.21 -0.54 11.58
CA ALA A 75 5.61 -0.88 10.22
C ALA A 75 6.66 -1.99 10.16
N GLU A 76 7.60 -2.02 11.11
CA GLU A 76 8.60 -3.09 11.21
C GLU A 76 7.95 -4.46 11.47
N LYS A 77 7.00 -4.52 12.41
CA LYS A 77 6.20 -5.72 12.68
C LYS A 77 5.40 -6.14 11.43
N TYR A 78 4.77 -5.19 10.75
CA TYR A 78 4.01 -5.46 9.54
C TYR A 78 4.90 -6.04 8.43
N ILE A 79 6.03 -5.39 8.13
CA ILE A 79 6.92 -5.83 7.05
C ILE A 79 7.47 -7.24 7.33
N THR A 80 7.96 -7.48 8.54
CA THR A 80 8.58 -8.75 8.92
C THR A 80 7.59 -9.92 8.96
N GLN A 81 6.32 -9.67 9.30
CA GLN A 81 5.31 -10.72 9.44
C GLN A 81 4.41 -10.89 8.21
N SER A 82 4.37 -9.95 7.28
CA SER A 82 3.57 -10.05 6.05
C SER A 82 4.39 -10.48 4.82
N PHE A 83 5.69 -10.18 4.77
CA PHE A 83 6.54 -10.45 3.60
C PHE A 83 7.62 -11.50 3.90
N CYS A 84 7.20 -12.76 4.00
CA CYS A 84 8.11 -13.89 4.25
C CYS A 84 8.85 -14.33 2.96
N PRO A 85 10.00 -15.03 3.09
CA PRO A 85 10.68 -15.63 1.95
C PRO A 85 9.74 -16.53 1.13
N CYS A 86 9.70 -16.32 -0.19
CA CYS A 86 8.83 -17.03 -1.11
C CYS A 86 9.48 -17.14 -2.51
N PRO A 87 8.97 -18.01 -3.40
CA PRO A 87 9.45 -18.07 -4.79
C PRO A 87 9.42 -16.71 -5.47
N ALA A 88 10.42 -16.40 -6.29
CA ALA A 88 10.60 -15.08 -6.92
C ALA A 88 9.36 -14.54 -7.62
N ARG A 89 8.53 -15.41 -8.23
CA ARG A 89 7.27 -15.03 -8.89
C ARG A 89 6.19 -14.44 -7.97
N PHE A 90 6.33 -14.62 -6.66
CA PHE A 90 5.42 -14.12 -5.63
C PHE A 90 6.03 -13.02 -4.75
N GLN A 91 7.29 -12.65 -5.03
CA GLN A 91 8.01 -11.65 -4.26
C GLN A 91 7.39 -10.28 -4.48
N SER A 92 7.15 -9.56 -3.38
CA SER A 92 6.56 -8.22 -3.45
C SER A 92 7.57 -7.16 -3.86
N MET A 93 7.08 -6.20 -4.66
CA MET A 93 7.68 -4.88 -4.85
C MET A 93 6.71 -3.83 -4.33
N PHE A 94 7.23 -2.66 -3.96
CA PHE A 94 6.48 -1.64 -3.25
C PHE A 94 6.51 -0.34 -4.01
N ARG A 95 5.35 0.17 -4.43
CA ARG A 95 5.24 1.55 -4.89
C ARG A 95 4.84 2.43 -3.72
N VAL A 96 5.73 3.31 -3.29
CA VAL A 96 5.48 4.29 -2.23
C VAL A 96 5.06 5.61 -2.85
N VAL A 97 3.77 5.95 -2.72
CA VAL A 97 3.19 7.21 -3.23
C VAL A 97 2.92 8.15 -2.06
N PRO A 98 3.33 9.43 -2.12
CA PRO A 98 2.91 10.43 -1.15
C PRO A 98 1.38 10.51 -1.07
N GLY A 99 0.83 10.64 0.13
CA GLY A 99 -0.64 10.63 0.33
C GLY A 99 -1.36 11.70 -0.48
N GLN A 100 -0.78 12.91 -0.59
CA GLN A 100 -1.36 13.97 -1.40
C GLN A 100 -1.33 13.65 -2.89
N ASP A 101 -0.26 13.04 -3.40
CA ASP A 101 -0.18 12.63 -4.80
C ASP A 101 -1.20 11.54 -5.12
N TYR A 102 -1.41 10.59 -4.20
CA TYR A 102 -2.47 9.59 -4.35
C TYR A 102 -3.86 10.26 -4.44
N ILE A 103 -4.19 11.19 -3.54
CA ILE A 103 -5.47 11.90 -3.56
C ILE A 103 -5.65 12.74 -4.84
N ASP A 104 -4.60 13.42 -5.28
CA ASP A 104 -4.67 14.35 -6.42
C ASP A 104 -4.75 13.62 -7.76
N PHE A 105 -4.04 12.51 -7.91
CA PHE A 105 -3.78 11.89 -9.22
C PHE A 105 -4.37 10.49 -9.41
N PHE A 106 -4.86 9.83 -8.35
CA PHE A 106 -5.47 8.51 -8.50
C PHE A 106 -6.80 8.59 -9.25
N ALA A 107 -6.99 7.69 -10.22
CA ALA A 107 -8.28 7.51 -10.89
C ALA A 107 -8.56 6.03 -11.18
N SER A 108 -9.78 5.58 -10.88
CA SER A 108 -10.24 4.23 -11.20
C SER A 108 -11.72 4.22 -11.56
N ASP A 109 -12.01 3.75 -12.77
CA ASP A 109 -13.36 3.51 -13.29
C ASP A 109 -13.92 2.14 -12.88
N ARG A 110 -13.14 1.34 -12.12
CA ARG A 110 -13.46 -0.02 -11.67
C ARG A 110 -13.66 -1.05 -12.78
N SER A 111 -13.32 -0.73 -14.03
CA SER A 111 -13.47 -1.62 -15.18
C SER A 111 -12.69 -2.94 -15.03
N HIS A 112 -11.55 -2.92 -14.33
CA HIS A 112 -10.76 -4.11 -14.03
C HIS A 112 -11.47 -5.15 -13.14
N MET A 113 -12.53 -4.76 -12.43
CA MET A 113 -13.34 -5.66 -11.60
C MET A 113 -14.52 -6.28 -12.36
N LEU A 114 -14.74 -5.92 -13.63
CA LEU A 114 -15.81 -6.50 -14.44
C LEU A 114 -15.53 -7.98 -14.72
N SER A 115 -16.57 -8.81 -14.56
CA SER A 115 -16.51 -10.22 -14.94
C SER A 115 -16.25 -10.34 -16.45
N PRO A 116 -15.54 -11.39 -16.91
CA PRO A 116 -15.23 -11.58 -18.33
C PRO A 116 -16.47 -11.52 -19.25
N SER A 117 -17.61 -12.04 -18.77
CA SER A 117 -18.92 -11.99 -19.43
C SER A 117 -19.38 -10.56 -19.72
N SER A 118 -19.20 -9.65 -18.78
CA SER A 118 -19.61 -8.24 -18.88
C SER A 118 -18.61 -7.37 -19.64
N SER A 119 -17.33 -7.74 -19.64
CA SER A 119 -16.29 -7.03 -20.40
C SER A 119 -16.44 -7.19 -21.91
N GLN A 120 -17.07 -8.27 -22.39
CA GLN A 120 -17.22 -8.59 -23.81
C GLN A 120 -18.58 -8.19 -24.41
N LEU A 121 -19.59 -7.96 -23.56
CA LEU A 121 -20.97 -7.78 -23.98
C LEU A 121 -21.58 -6.57 -23.26
N GLN A 122 -21.41 -5.37 -23.82
CA GLN A 122 -22.29 -4.24 -23.49
C GLN A 122 -23.66 -4.47 -24.15
N ILE A 123 -24.43 -5.43 -23.63
CA ILE A 123 -25.83 -5.59 -24.03
C ILE A 123 -26.60 -4.41 -23.44
N LYS A 124 -27.16 -3.56 -24.31
CA LYS A 124 -28.04 -2.45 -23.90
C LYS A 124 -29.12 -2.95 -22.95
N GLY A 125 -29.08 -2.48 -21.71
CA GLY A 125 -30.09 -2.77 -20.68
C GLY A 125 -29.66 -3.79 -19.61
N GLN A 126 -28.53 -4.48 -19.75
CA GLN A 126 -27.99 -5.32 -18.67
C GLN A 126 -27.07 -4.52 -17.76
N ARG A 127 -27.17 -4.78 -16.44
CA ARG A 127 -26.23 -4.24 -15.46
C ARG A 127 -24.90 -4.97 -15.59
N PRO A 128 -23.75 -4.26 -15.49
CA PRO A 128 -22.45 -4.91 -15.44
C PRO A 128 -22.36 -5.88 -14.25
N GLU A 129 -21.85 -7.07 -14.52
CA GLU A 129 -21.49 -8.07 -13.53
C GLU A 129 -20.05 -7.81 -13.08
N TYR A 130 -19.87 -7.63 -11.77
CA TYR A 130 -18.56 -7.45 -11.15
C TYR A 130 -18.16 -8.69 -10.38
N SER A 131 -16.85 -8.99 -10.34
CA SER A 131 -16.30 -10.12 -9.58
C SER A 131 -16.52 -9.97 -8.07
N LYS A 132 -16.67 -8.73 -7.59
CA LYS A 132 -17.11 -8.36 -6.24
C LYS A 132 -18.02 -7.13 -6.32
N PRO A 133 -18.99 -6.97 -5.40
CA PRO A 133 -19.80 -5.76 -5.35
C PRO A 133 -18.92 -4.51 -5.25
N PRO A 134 -19.06 -3.52 -6.16
CA PRO A 134 -18.31 -2.29 -6.06
C PRO A 134 -18.82 -1.45 -4.88
N PRO A 135 -18.00 -0.53 -4.34
CA PRO A 135 -18.46 0.40 -3.32
C PRO A 135 -19.61 1.30 -3.81
N ASP A 136 -20.51 1.69 -2.88
CA ASP A 136 -21.71 2.48 -3.18
C ASP A 136 -21.44 3.96 -3.54
N TYR A 137 -20.22 4.45 -3.34
CA TYR A 137 -19.81 5.78 -3.78
C TYR A 137 -19.35 5.77 -5.26
N PRO A 138 -19.35 6.91 -5.96
CA PRO A 138 -18.90 7.01 -7.36
C PRO A 138 -17.45 6.56 -7.59
N CYS A 139 -17.09 6.29 -8.85
CA CYS A 139 -15.70 6.05 -9.24
C CYS A 139 -14.79 7.20 -8.78
N LEU A 140 -13.60 6.85 -8.30
CA LEU A 140 -12.67 7.84 -7.75
C LEU A 140 -11.89 8.47 -8.89
N VAL A 141 -11.85 9.80 -8.92
CA VAL A 141 -11.01 10.60 -9.80
C VAL A 141 -10.45 11.76 -9.00
N GLY A 142 -9.15 11.76 -8.77
CA GLY A 142 -8.44 12.84 -8.08
C GLY A 142 -8.55 14.15 -8.85
N LYS A 143 -8.43 15.29 -8.14
CA LYS A 143 -8.64 16.62 -8.73
C LYS A 143 -7.75 16.86 -9.96
N LYS A 144 -6.45 16.58 -9.84
CA LYS A 144 -5.49 16.77 -10.93
C LYS A 144 -5.66 15.73 -12.04
N ALA A 145 -6.09 14.51 -11.69
CA ALA A 145 -6.46 13.51 -12.70
C ALA A 145 -7.65 14.00 -13.55
N ALA A 146 -8.69 14.56 -12.91
CA ALA A 146 -9.85 15.13 -13.60
C ALA A 146 -9.47 16.31 -14.50
N GLU A 147 -8.65 17.24 -14.01
CA GLU A 147 -8.12 18.36 -14.80
C GLU A 147 -7.33 17.89 -16.03
N ALA A 148 -6.64 16.75 -15.94
CA ALA A 148 -5.93 16.11 -17.03
C ALA A 148 -6.80 15.19 -17.91
N GLY A 149 -8.10 15.07 -17.64
CA GLY A 149 -9.01 14.18 -18.37
C GLY A 149 -8.76 12.68 -18.13
N VAL A 150 -8.04 12.31 -17.06
CA VAL A 150 -7.72 10.92 -16.71
C VAL A 150 -8.85 10.33 -15.87
N THR A 151 -9.53 9.31 -16.40
CA THR A 151 -10.63 8.61 -15.71
C THR A 151 -10.22 7.26 -15.11
N ASN A 152 -9.10 6.68 -15.56
CA ASN A 152 -8.55 5.43 -15.06
C ASN A 152 -7.03 5.38 -15.28
N ASN A 153 -6.27 5.18 -14.21
CA ASN A 153 -4.82 4.99 -14.26
C ASN A 153 -4.29 3.98 -13.22
N LEU A 154 -5.17 3.30 -12.47
CA LEU A 154 -4.81 2.34 -11.43
C LEU A 154 -3.75 1.34 -11.90
N MET A 155 -4.05 0.58 -12.97
CA MET A 155 -3.18 -0.53 -13.37
C MET A 155 -1.83 -0.05 -13.93
N GLN A 156 -1.84 0.98 -14.78
CA GLN A 156 -0.65 1.44 -15.48
C GLN A 156 0.26 2.36 -14.64
N SER A 157 -0.27 3.00 -13.59
CA SER A 157 0.47 4.03 -12.84
C SER A 157 0.62 3.75 -11.35
N PHE A 158 -0.27 2.94 -10.75
CA PHE A 158 -0.22 2.63 -9.32
C PHE A 158 0.09 1.14 -9.04
N VAL A 159 -0.33 0.22 -9.91
CA VAL A 159 -0.05 -1.23 -9.76
C VAL A 159 1.21 -1.65 -10.52
N ALA A 160 1.45 -1.10 -11.71
CA ALA A 160 2.66 -1.37 -12.47
C ALA A 160 3.91 -1.02 -11.63
N MET A 161 4.91 -1.89 -11.65
CA MET A 161 6.16 -1.76 -10.89
C MET A 161 7.37 -1.53 -11.82
N ASP A 162 7.15 -1.00 -13.02
CA ASP A 162 8.23 -0.67 -13.95
C ASP A 162 9.02 0.55 -13.45
N ALA A 163 10.33 0.40 -13.30
CA ALA A 163 11.21 1.49 -12.86
C ALA A 163 11.59 2.45 -14.00
N GLN A 164 11.11 2.22 -15.23
CA GLN A 164 11.58 2.89 -16.45
C GLN A 164 10.44 3.36 -17.38
N GLY A 165 9.19 3.39 -16.91
CA GLY A 165 8.03 3.75 -17.73
C GLY A 165 7.12 4.84 -17.13
N LEU A 166 5.93 5.01 -17.71
CA LEU A 166 4.88 5.92 -17.20
C LEU A 166 4.47 5.61 -15.75
N GLY A 167 4.72 4.38 -15.28
CA GLY A 167 4.55 4.00 -13.88
C GLY A 167 5.42 4.83 -12.93
N THR A 168 6.52 5.44 -13.37
CA THR A 168 7.36 6.29 -12.49
C THR A 168 6.77 7.67 -12.19
N MET A 169 5.65 8.04 -12.80
CA MET A 169 5.03 9.35 -12.60
C MET A 169 4.58 9.57 -11.14
N TYR A 170 4.13 8.52 -10.46
CA TYR A 170 3.62 8.61 -9.09
C TYR A 170 4.39 7.70 -8.14
N GLY A 171 5.07 8.32 -7.18
CA GLY A 171 5.81 7.61 -6.15
C GLY A 171 7.10 6.92 -6.63
N ARG A 172 7.70 6.14 -5.74
CA ARG A 172 8.94 5.38 -6.00
C ARG A 172 8.69 3.89 -5.85
N VAL A 173 9.23 3.10 -6.78
CA VAL A 173 9.23 1.63 -6.67
C VAL A 173 10.44 1.20 -5.85
N LEU A 174 10.22 0.34 -4.86
CA LEU A 174 11.20 -0.17 -3.93
C LEU A 174 11.13 -1.70 -3.90
N THR A 175 12.30 -2.32 -3.77
CA THR A 175 12.47 -3.70 -3.32
C THR A 175 12.09 -3.83 -1.84
N LEU A 176 11.96 -5.06 -1.34
CA LEU A 176 11.76 -5.30 0.09
C LEU A 176 12.90 -4.71 0.95
N GLN A 177 14.14 -4.82 0.48
CA GLN A 177 15.30 -4.27 1.18
C GLN A 177 15.22 -2.73 1.28
N GLU A 178 14.88 -2.06 0.16
CA GLU A 178 14.71 -0.62 0.14
C GLU A 178 13.49 -0.17 0.97
N MET A 179 12.44 -0.98 1.04
CA MET A 179 11.27 -0.71 1.88
C MET A 179 11.61 -0.79 3.37
N VAL A 180 12.38 -1.79 3.80
CA VAL A 180 12.89 -1.91 5.17
C VAL A 180 13.74 -0.69 5.54
N HIS A 181 14.59 -0.23 4.62
CA HIS A 181 15.34 1.01 4.80
C HIS A 181 14.41 2.23 4.89
N TRP A 182 13.41 2.33 4.01
CA TRP A 182 12.48 3.45 3.95
C TRP A 182 11.69 3.64 5.24
N ILE A 183 11.27 2.56 5.92
CA ILE A 183 10.55 2.64 7.20
C ILE A 183 11.45 2.98 8.39
N SER A 184 12.75 2.75 8.28
CA SER A 184 13.73 2.90 9.36
C SER A 184 14.36 4.29 9.43
N VAL A 185 14.43 4.99 8.29
CA VAL A 185 15.08 6.31 8.20
C VAL A 185 14.19 7.41 8.80
N VAL A 186 14.81 8.35 9.51
CA VAL A 186 14.16 9.59 9.96
C VAL A 186 14.26 10.61 8.83
N GLN A 187 13.13 11.24 8.47
CA GLN A 187 13.09 12.37 7.52
C GLN A 187 13.18 13.69 8.27
#